data_AF-A0A812LLI1-F1
#
_entry.id   AF-A0A812LLI1-F1
#
_cell.length_a   1.000
_cell.length_b   1.000
_cell.length_c   1.000
_cell.angle_alpha   90.00
_cell.angle_beta   90.00
_cell.angle_gamma   90.00
#
_symmetry.space_group_name_H-M   'P 1'
#
loop_
_entity.id
_entity.type
_entity.pdbx_description
1 polymer ?
#
loop_
_entity_poly.entity_id
_entity_poly.type
_entity_poly.pdbx_seq_one_letter_code
_entity_poly.pdbx_strand_id
1 'polypeptide(L)'
;WETVRQELSRVYAQFYGALIGGLVVIFIASDYLDIVALAMQAYWVPQIIHDVRHGSKNSFTRRFIITIAATRTLEFLYLWGCPAGIFNGDIYPQLPGAQSFQLCSAAICLQAAQVAVMISQQRLGPRWFVPWLCLPHVYNYRRTAQAVAGSECVICMLEITPEDGSHIVTTPCDHRFHDSCLERWMDVKMECPTCRRTLPPM
;
A
#
# COMPACT_ATOMS: atom_id res chain seq x y z
N TRP A 1 -14.34 23.26 -47.97
CA TRP A 1 -13.98 24.48 -47.21
C TRP A 1 -14.85 24.65 -45.96
N GLU A 2 -16.18 24.61 -46.05
CA GLU A 2 -17.06 24.73 -44.86
C GLU A 2 -16.91 23.55 -43.88
N THR A 3 -16.81 22.33 -44.39
CA THR A 3 -16.57 21.12 -43.58
C THR A 3 -15.26 21.19 -42.80
N VAL A 4 -14.18 21.62 -43.46
CA VAL A 4 -12.86 21.83 -42.83
C VAL A 4 -12.93 22.89 -41.74
N ARG A 5 -13.67 23.99 -41.97
CA ARG A 5 -13.88 25.05 -40.97
C ARG A 5 -14.67 24.55 -39.74
N GLN A 6 -15.65 23.67 -39.92
CA GLN A 6 -16.43 23.09 -38.82
C GLN A 6 -15.58 22.15 -37.95
N GLU A 7 -14.82 21.25 -38.56
CA GLU A 7 -13.94 20.34 -37.81
C GLU A 7 -12.85 21.11 -37.06
N LEU A 8 -12.27 22.13 -37.68
CA LEU A 8 -11.28 23.00 -37.03
C LEU A 8 -11.88 23.74 -35.83
N SER A 9 -13.11 24.26 -35.96
CA SER A 9 -13.80 24.93 -34.85
C SER A 9 -14.11 24.00 -33.68
N ARG A 10 -14.41 22.72 -33.95
CA ARG A 10 -14.64 21.70 -32.92
C ARG A 10 -13.35 21.38 -32.15
N VAL A 11 -12.24 21.19 -32.86
CA VAL A 11 -10.92 20.94 -32.25
C VAL A 11 -10.50 22.13 -31.39
N TYR A 12 -10.65 23.36 -31.87
CA TYR A 12 -10.35 24.56 -31.07
C TYR A 12 -11.26 24.68 -29.84
N ALA A 13 -12.56 24.43 -29.98
CA ALA A 13 -13.47 24.46 -28.83
C ALA A 13 -13.10 23.44 -27.75
N GLN A 14 -12.70 22.23 -28.14
CA GLN A 14 -12.21 21.20 -27.21
C GLN A 14 -10.90 21.62 -26.55
N PHE A 15 -9.95 22.13 -27.32
CA PHE A 15 -8.66 22.59 -26.81
C PHE A 15 -8.81 23.75 -25.82
N TYR A 16 -9.53 24.81 -26.21
CA TYR A 16 -9.74 25.96 -25.33
C TYR A 16 -10.64 25.61 -24.13
N GLY A 17 -11.64 24.74 -24.32
CA GLY A 17 -12.46 24.23 -23.23
C GLY A 17 -11.63 23.45 -22.20
N ALA A 18 -10.72 22.58 -22.66
CA ALA A 18 -9.81 21.85 -21.78
C ALA A 18 -8.80 22.78 -21.08
N LEU A 19 -8.28 23.79 -21.79
CA LEU A 19 -7.34 24.75 -21.22
C LEU A 19 -8.01 25.64 -20.15
N ILE A 20 -9.17 26.21 -20.44
CA ILE A 20 -9.93 27.02 -19.48
C ILE A 20 -10.37 26.15 -18.30
N GLY A 21 -10.87 24.95 -18.56
CA GLY A 21 -11.21 23.98 -17.52
C GLY A 21 -10.00 23.67 -16.62
N GLY A 22 -8.83 23.43 -17.20
CA GLY A 22 -7.58 23.21 -16.47
C GLY A 22 -7.17 24.41 -15.63
N LEU A 23 -7.26 25.63 -16.16
CA LEU A 23 -6.95 26.85 -15.41
C LEU A 23 -7.91 27.08 -14.24
N VAL A 24 -9.22 26.82 -14.43
CA VAL A 24 -10.21 26.90 -13.35
C VAL A 24 -9.91 25.85 -12.27
N VAL A 25 -9.56 24.62 -12.66
CA VAL A 25 -9.16 23.57 -11.71
C VAL A 25 -7.90 23.98 -10.95
N ILE A 26 -6.88 24.51 -11.60
CA ILE A 26 -5.66 25.01 -10.95
C ILE A 26 -5.97 26.14 -9.98
N PHE A 27 -6.83 27.08 -10.38
CA PHE A 27 -7.24 28.21 -9.54
C PHE A 27 -8.00 27.74 -8.30
N ILE A 28 -8.97 26.85 -8.45
CA ILE A 28 -9.68 26.26 -7.31
C ILE A 28 -8.71 25.46 -6.44
N ALA A 29 -7.84 24.65 -7.04
CA ALA A 29 -6.88 23.85 -6.31
C ALA A 29 -5.83 24.69 -5.58
N SER A 30 -5.49 25.90 -6.06
CA SER A 30 -4.55 26.79 -5.39
C SER A 30 -5.05 27.25 -4.02
N ASP A 31 -6.37 27.43 -3.84
CA ASP A 31 -6.95 27.76 -2.53
C ASP A 31 -6.90 26.59 -1.54
N TYR A 32 -6.84 25.35 -2.05
CA TYR A 32 -6.79 24.12 -1.25
C TYR A 32 -5.41 23.46 -1.23
N LEU A 33 -4.37 24.14 -1.73
CA LEU A 33 -3.05 23.57 -1.95
C LEU A 33 -2.45 23.00 -0.65
N ASP A 34 -2.68 23.66 0.49
CA ASP A 34 -2.24 23.20 1.81
C ASP A 34 -2.87 21.88 2.24
N ILE A 35 -4.18 21.74 2.02
CA ILE A 35 -4.94 20.53 2.35
C ILE A 35 -4.49 19.39 1.43
N VAL A 36 -4.32 19.67 0.14
CA VAL A 36 -3.82 18.69 -0.83
C VAL A 36 -2.41 18.23 -0.45
N ALA A 37 -1.51 19.16 -0.12
CA ALA A 37 -0.14 18.85 0.28
C ALA A 37 -0.10 18.00 1.57
N LEU A 38 -0.93 18.32 2.57
CA LEU A 38 -1.05 17.52 3.79
C LEU A 38 -1.63 16.13 3.50
N ALA A 39 -2.63 16.02 2.62
CA ALA A 39 -3.21 14.75 2.21
C ALA A 39 -2.21 13.87 1.45
N MET A 40 -1.34 14.47 0.62
CA MET A 40 -0.27 13.76 -0.06
C MET A 40 0.77 13.17 0.90
N GLN A 41 0.92 13.76 2.09
CA GLN A 41 1.74 13.21 3.16
C GLN A 41 1.15 11.89 3.72
N ALA A 42 -0.08 11.51 3.38
CA ALA A 42 -0.71 10.27 3.84
C ALA A 42 -0.30 9.01 3.04
N TYR A 43 0.85 9.01 2.34
CA TYR A 43 1.24 7.97 1.39
C TYR A 43 1.47 6.56 1.98
N TRP A 44 1.63 6.40 3.30
CA TRP A 44 1.72 5.08 3.95
C TRP A 44 0.36 4.41 4.17
N VAL A 45 -0.77 5.14 4.08
CA VAL A 45 -2.11 4.57 4.33
C VAL A 45 -2.42 3.36 3.45
N PRO A 46 -2.17 3.38 2.12
CA PRO A 46 -2.37 2.19 1.29
C PRO A 46 -1.57 0.98 1.74
N GLN A 47 -0.33 1.17 2.22
CA GLN A 47 0.52 0.09 2.73
C GLN A 47 -0.02 -0.48 4.04
N ILE A 48 -0.44 0.38 4.98
CA ILE A 48 -1.08 -0.04 6.24
C ILE A 48 -2.31 -0.91 5.94
N ILE A 49 -3.14 -0.50 4.98
CA ILE A 49 -4.32 -1.25 4.55
C ILE A 49 -3.92 -2.59 3.91
N HIS A 50 -2.90 -2.60 3.06
CA HIS A 50 -2.38 -3.82 2.45
C HIS A 50 -1.93 -4.83 3.52
N ASP A 51 -1.18 -4.37 4.52
CA ASP A 51 -0.64 -5.20 5.61
C ASP A 51 -1.75 -5.78 6.49
N VAL A 52 -2.80 -5.00 6.79
CA VAL A 52 -4.00 -5.49 7.51
C VAL A 52 -4.69 -6.61 6.74
N ARG A 53 -4.92 -6.41 5.44
CA ARG A 53 -5.65 -7.36 4.58
C ARG A 53 -4.91 -8.68 4.44
N HIS A 54 -3.62 -8.63 4.12
CA HIS A 54 -2.81 -9.83 3.86
C HIS A 54 -2.20 -10.44 5.12
N GLY A 55 -2.20 -9.73 6.25
CA GLY A 55 -1.58 -10.25 7.48
C GLY A 55 -0.05 -10.29 7.42
N SER A 56 0.57 -9.51 6.53
CA SER A 56 2.03 -9.40 6.44
C SER A 56 2.61 -8.73 7.69
N LYS A 57 3.58 -9.39 8.33
CA LYS A 57 4.28 -8.87 9.52
C LYS A 57 5.54 -8.07 9.20
N ASN A 58 6.13 -8.24 8.01
CA ASN A 58 7.47 -7.74 7.67
C ASN A 58 7.56 -7.17 6.25
N SER A 59 6.55 -6.39 5.81
CA SER A 59 6.55 -5.83 4.45
C SER A 59 7.77 -4.94 4.17
N PHE A 60 8.28 -4.20 5.16
CA PHE A 60 9.47 -3.36 5.04
C PHE A 60 10.32 -3.32 6.31
N THR A 61 11.63 -3.16 6.14
CA THR A 61 12.57 -2.97 7.25
C THR A 61 12.31 -1.65 7.98
N ARG A 62 12.40 -1.64 9.32
CA ARG A 62 12.23 -0.43 10.16
C ARG A 62 13.08 0.76 9.71
N ARG A 63 14.32 0.50 9.30
CA ARG A 63 15.23 1.53 8.77
C ARG A 63 14.66 2.19 7.52
N PHE A 64 14.14 1.40 6.58
CA PHE A 64 13.54 1.91 5.35
C PHE A 64 12.34 2.83 5.63
N ILE A 65 11.44 2.42 6.53
CA ILE A 65 10.26 3.20 6.91
C ILE A 65 10.68 4.56 7.49
N ILE A 66 11.63 4.56 8.45
CA ILE A 66 12.13 5.78 9.09
C ILE A 66 12.83 6.69 8.09
N THR A 67 13.71 6.14 7.24
CA THR A 67 14.44 6.91 6.23
C THR A 67 13.48 7.59 5.26
N ILE A 68 12.51 6.87 4.70
CA ILE A 68 11.53 7.44 3.76
C ILE A 68 10.66 8.51 4.44
N ALA A 69 10.18 8.25 5.67
CA ALA A 69 9.41 9.24 6.43
C ALA A 69 10.22 10.52 6.70
N ALA A 70 11.49 10.37 7.11
CA ALA A 70 12.37 11.51 7.38
C ALA A 70 12.66 12.32 6.12
N THR A 71 13.06 11.67 5.02
CA THR A 71 13.37 12.35 3.75
C THR A 71 12.17 13.11 3.20
N ARG A 72 10.97 12.51 3.23
CA ARG A 72 9.76 13.16 2.71
C ARG A 72 9.24 14.28 3.62
N THR A 73 9.36 14.11 4.94
CA THR A 73 9.00 15.19 5.87
C THR A 73 9.96 16.38 5.72
N LEU A 74 11.26 16.13 5.50
CA LEU A 74 12.24 17.20 5.28
C LEU A 74 11.91 18.05 4.05
N GLU A 75 11.54 17.42 2.93
CA GLU A 75 11.10 18.11 1.72
C GLU A 75 9.88 19.02 1.99
N PHE A 76 8.87 18.50 2.68
CA PHE A 76 7.69 19.28 3.06
C PHE A 76 8.04 20.46 3.98
N LEU A 77 8.89 20.23 4.99
CA LEU A 77 9.32 21.28 5.91
C LEU A 77 10.17 22.36 5.22
N TYR A 78 10.93 22.01 4.19
CA TYR A 78 11.68 22.98 3.40
C TYR A 78 10.73 23.92 2.63
N LEU A 79 9.70 23.37 1.99
CA LEU A 79 8.76 24.15 1.16
C LEU A 79 7.80 25.01 1.99
N TRP A 80 7.23 24.49 3.08
CA TRP A 80 6.23 25.19 3.90
C TRP A 80 6.79 25.81 5.17
N GLY A 81 7.94 25.37 5.68
CA GLY A 81 8.49 25.84 6.96
C GLY A 81 9.64 26.84 6.82
N CYS A 82 10.41 26.79 5.74
CA CYS A 82 11.58 27.66 5.57
C CYS A 82 11.15 29.05 5.03
N PRO A 83 11.42 30.15 5.77
CA PRO A 83 11.04 31.48 5.34
C PRO A 83 11.90 32.01 4.18
N ALA A 84 13.10 31.46 3.97
CA ALA A 84 14.06 31.88 2.96
C ALA A 84 14.33 30.77 1.91
N GLY A 85 13.27 30.09 1.47
CA GLY A 85 13.36 29.06 0.43
C GLY A 85 13.43 29.64 -0.99
N ILE A 86 13.97 28.88 -1.93
CA ILE A 86 14.03 29.26 -3.37
C ILE A 86 12.62 29.60 -3.93
N PHE A 87 11.58 28.96 -3.39
CA PHE A 87 10.19 29.14 -3.79
C PHE A 87 9.41 30.15 -2.93
N ASN A 88 10.04 30.77 -1.93
CA ASN A 88 9.48 31.82 -1.08
C ASN A 88 10.42 33.03 -1.10
N GLY A 89 10.75 33.52 -2.29
CA GLY A 89 11.68 34.64 -2.51
C GLY A 89 11.25 35.49 -3.70
N ASP A 90 12.04 36.51 -4.05
CA ASP A 90 11.63 37.56 -5.00
C ASP A 90 11.24 37.07 -6.41
N ILE A 91 11.66 35.86 -6.80
CA ILE A 91 11.42 35.26 -8.12
C ILE A 91 10.07 34.54 -8.22
N TYR A 92 9.59 33.93 -7.12
CA TYR A 92 8.34 33.15 -7.11
C TYR A 92 7.41 33.66 -6.01
N PRO A 93 6.12 33.83 -6.29
CA PRO A 93 5.17 34.25 -5.26
C PRO A 93 5.13 33.23 -4.13
N GLN A 94 5.04 33.74 -2.90
CA GLN A 94 4.92 32.92 -1.69
C GLN A 94 3.74 31.96 -1.84
N LEU A 95 3.97 30.67 -1.55
CA LEU A 95 2.88 29.69 -1.60
C LEU A 95 1.81 30.04 -0.57
N PRO A 96 0.51 29.83 -0.88
CA PRO A 96 -0.54 29.91 0.12
C PRO A 96 -0.19 28.98 1.29
N GLY A 97 -0.30 29.47 2.53
CA GLY A 97 0.05 28.70 3.74
C GLY A 97 1.54 28.56 4.06
N ALA A 98 2.45 29.14 3.26
CA ALA A 98 3.88 29.12 3.56
C ALA A 98 4.19 29.81 4.91
N GLN A 99 5.16 29.25 5.65
CA GLN A 99 5.55 29.60 7.02
C GLN A 99 4.50 29.29 8.09
N SER A 100 3.50 28.45 7.78
CA SER A 100 2.53 27.99 8.76
C SER A 100 3.10 26.91 9.67
N PHE A 101 3.37 27.29 10.93
CA PHE A 101 3.73 26.33 11.97
C PHE A 101 2.68 25.22 12.16
N GLN A 102 1.40 25.56 11.97
CA GLN A 102 0.30 24.59 12.11
C GLN A 102 0.37 23.49 11.05
N LEU A 103 0.66 23.83 9.80
CA LEU A 103 0.78 22.84 8.72
C LEU A 103 2.00 21.95 8.91
N CYS A 104 3.15 22.53 9.25
CA CYS A 104 4.37 21.77 9.51
C CYS A 104 4.22 20.82 10.70
N SER A 105 3.63 21.29 11.81
CA SER A 105 3.37 20.44 12.97
C SER A 105 2.35 19.33 12.66
N ALA A 106 1.29 19.64 11.91
CA ALA A 106 0.33 18.63 11.46
C ALA A 106 0.96 17.55 10.59
N ALA A 107 1.83 17.93 9.64
CA ALA A 107 2.54 16.99 8.77
C ALA A 107 3.50 16.07 9.56
N ILE A 108 4.25 16.63 10.52
CA ILE A 108 5.13 15.85 11.42
C ILE A 108 4.30 14.87 12.26
N CYS A 109 3.19 15.34 12.87
CA CYS A 109 2.31 14.51 13.67
C CYS A 109 1.68 13.37 12.85
N LEU A 110 1.22 13.67 11.63
CA LEU A 110 0.67 12.66 10.71
C LEU A 110 1.71 11.60 10.38
N GLN A 111 2.94 12.00 10.06
CA GLN A 111 4.03 11.06 9.76
C GLN A 111 4.44 10.22 10.97
N ALA A 112 4.55 10.85 12.14
CA ALA A 112 4.83 10.14 13.38
C ALA A 112 3.75 9.09 13.67
N ALA A 113 2.47 9.44 13.48
CA ALA A 113 1.35 8.51 13.64
C ALA A 113 1.44 7.34 12.65
N GLN A 114 1.70 7.59 11.38
CA GLN A 114 1.83 6.54 10.36
C GLN A 114 2.99 5.58 10.66
N VAL A 115 4.17 6.11 10.99
CA VAL A 115 5.33 5.30 11.35
C VAL A 115 5.07 4.51 12.64
N ALA A 116 4.40 5.12 13.62
CA ALA A 116 4.02 4.43 14.86
C ALA A 116 3.05 3.27 14.58
N VAL A 117 2.06 3.44 13.70
CA VAL A 117 1.14 2.37 13.29
C VAL A 117 1.91 1.25 12.61
N MET A 118 2.77 1.56 11.63
CA MET A 118 3.58 0.56 10.92
C MET A 118 4.51 -0.21 11.86
N ILE A 119 5.19 0.46 12.79
CA ILE A 119 6.05 -0.20 13.79
C ILE A 119 5.22 -1.04 14.77
N SER A 120 4.04 -0.55 15.16
CA SER A 120 3.11 -1.30 16.03
C SER A 120 2.61 -2.57 15.33
N GLN A 121 2.27 -2.50 14.04
CA GLN A 121 1.91 -3.66 13.23
C GLN A 121 3.01 -4.72 13.18
N GLN A 122 4.29 -4.31 13.17
CA GLN A 122 5.42 -5.26 13.22
C GLN A 122 5.60 -5.92 14.59
N ARG A 123 5.30 -5.21 15.69
CA ARG A 123 5.50 -5.73 17.06
C ARG A 123 4.32 -6.55 17.56
N LEU A 124 3.11 -6.02 17.41
CA LEU A 124 1.87 -6.58 17.96
C LEU A 124 1.11 -7.43 16.92
N GLY A 125 1.56 -7.41 15.67
CA GLY A 125 0.92 -8.07 14.54
C GLY A 125 0.03 -7.10 13.74
N PRO A 126 -0.17 -7.35 12.43
CA PRO A 126 -0.77 -6.40 11.50
C PRO A 126 -2.23 -6.04 11.80
N ARG A 127 -2.92 -6.87 12.59
CA ARG A 127 -4.36 -6.80 12.87
C ARG A 127 -4.70 -6.39 14.30
N TRP A 128 -3.71 -5.99 15.09
CA TRP A 128 -3.85 -5.76 16.54
C TRP A 128 -4.89 -4.68 16.91
N PHE A 129 -5.15 -3.72 16.02
CA PHE A 129 -6.08 -2.60 16.23
C PHE A 129 -7.39 -2.72 15.43
N VAL A 130 -7.57 -3.80 14.65
CA VAL A 130 -8.71 -3.96 13.75
C VAL A 130 -9.73 -4.92 14.39
N PRO A 131 -11.01 -4.53 14.54
CA PRO A 131 -12.05 -5.42 15.01
C PRO A 131 -12.18 -6.64 14.08
N TRP A 132 -12.44 -7.82 14.65
CA TRP A 132 -12.53 -9.09 13.90
C TRP A 132 -13.54 -9.06 12.74
N LEU A 133 -14.50 -8.13 12.77
CA LEU A 133 -15.53 -7.95 11.75
C LEU A 133 -15.02 -7.45 10.38
N CYS A 134 -13.86 -6.78 10.34
CA CYS A 134 -13.28 -6.22 9.11
C CYS A 134 -12.20 -7.11 8.49
N LEU A 135 -11.88 -8.26 9.10
CA LEU A 135 -10.85 -9.16 8.61
C LEU A 135 -11.42 -10.09 7.54
N PRO A 136 -10.70 -10.29 6.41
CA PRO A 136 -11.02 -11.39 5.51
C PRO A 136 -10.82 -12.73 6.25
N HIS A 137 -11.68 -13.70 5.97
CA HIS A 137 -11.60 -15.03 6.55
C HIS A 137 -10.29 -15.71 6.10
N VAL A 138 -9.28 -15.77 6.98
CA VAL A 138 -8.04 -16.49 6.72
C VAL A 138 -8.27 -17.98 6.88
N TYR A 139 -7.93 -18.76 5.87
CA TYR A 139 -8.02 -20.20 5.93
C TYR A 139 -6.88 -20.77 6.78
N ASN A 140 -7.21 -21.61 7.77
CA ASN A 140 -6.20 -22.26 8.58
C ASN A 140 -5.64 -23.50 7.86
N TYR A 141 -4.48 -23.34 7.25
CA TYR A 141 -3.76 -24.41 6.54
C TYR A 141 -3.22 -25.51 7.47
N ARG A 142 -2.97 -25.20 8.75
CA ARG A 142 -2.54 -26.18 9.77
C ARG A 142 -3.73 -26.83 10.48
N ARG A 143 -4.77 -27.19 9.75
CA ARG A 143 -5.86 -27.99 10.32
C ARG A 143 -5.36 -29.43 10.51
N THR A 144 -5.45 -29.93 11.74
CA THR A 144 -5.12 -31.31 12.10
C THR A 144 -6.12 -32.28 11.44
N ALA A 145 -5.87 -32.64 10.19
CA ALA A 145 -6.55 -33.75 9.54
C ALA A 145 -5.73 -35.02 9.83
N GLN A 146 -6.37 -36.04 10.42
CA GLN A 146 -5.76 -37.35 10.71
C GLN A 146 -4.82 -37.76 9.58
N ALA A 147 -3.56 -38.04 9.92
CA ALA A 147 -2.56 -38.48 8.95
C ALA A 147 -3.07 -39.78 8.31
N VAL A 148 -3.46 -39.71 7.05
CA VAL A 148 -3.70 -40.91 6.26
C VAL A 148 -2.32 -41.35 5.80
N ALA A 149 -1.90 -42.54 6.23
CA ALA A 149 -0.61 -43.10 5.84
C ALA A 149 -0.50 -43.16 4.30
N GLY A 150 0.61 -42.67 3.74
CA GLY A 150 0.91 -42.76 2.31
C GLY A 150 0.60 -41.52 1.46
N SER A 151 0.41 -40.32 2.04
CA SER A 151 0.34 -39.09 1.24
C SER A 151 1.74 -38.61 0.82
N GLU A 152 1.97 -38.39 -0.47
CA GLU A 152 3.22 -37.86 -1.04
C GLU A 152 3.08 -36.37 -1.37
N CYS A 153 4.12 -35.58 -1.11
CA CYS A 153 4.16 -34.17 -1.50
C CYS A 153 4.62 -34.03 -2.96
N VAL A 154 3.71 -33.67 -3.88
CA VAL A 154 4.02 -33.53 -5.33
C VAL A 154 5.00 -32.41 -5.69
N ILE A 155 5.39 -31.55 -4.74
CA ILE A 155 6.36 -30.47 -4.98
C ILE A 155 7.79 -31.00 -4.83
N CYS A 156 8.05 -31.80 -3.80
CA CYS A 156 9.37 -32.35 -3.51
C CYS A 156 9.49 -33.84 -3.81
N MET A 157 8.40 -34.52 -4.14
CA MET A 157 8.30 -35.96 -4.41
C MET A 157 8.80 -36.83 -3.22
N LEU A 158 8.54 -36.35 -1.99
CA LEU A 158 8.87 -37.07 -0.75
C LEU A 158 7.59 -37.45 -0.03
N GLU A 159 7.63 -38.59 0.66
CA GLU A 159 6.55 -39.03 1.53
C GLU A 159 6.34 -38.04 2.69
N ILE A 160 5.08 -37.74 2.98
CA ILE A 160 4.69 -36.93 4.11
C ILE A 160 4.61 -37.87 5.32
N THR A 161 5.64 -37.85 6.15
CA THR A 161 5.70 -38.74 7.31
C THR A 161 4.97 -38.10 8.51
N PRO A 162 4.40 -38.90 9.42
CA PRO A 162 3.82 -38.38 10.67
C PRO A 162 4.88 -37.73 11.59
N GLU A 163 6.17 -37.97 11.33
CA GLU A 163 7.33 -37.36 12.00
C GLU A 163 7.45 -35.87 11.64
N ASP A 164 6.98 -35.49 10.45
CA ASP A 164 6.88 -34.10 9.98
C ASP A 164 5.70 -33.34 10.60
N GLY A 165 5.04 -33.90 11.62
CA GLY A 165 3.67 -33.56 12.07
C GLY A 165 3.34 -32.08 12.31
N SER A 166 4.30 -31.19 12.56
CA SER A 166 4.07 -29.73 12.69
C SER A 166 4.23 -28.94 11.38
N HIS A 167 4.78 -29.56 10.34
CA HIS A 167 5.15 -28.95 9.06
C HIS A 167 4.28 -29.46 7.89
N ILE A 168 3.08 -29.97 8.18
CA ILE A 168 2.13 -30.39 7.16
C ILE A 168 1.01 -29.36 7.06
N VAL A 169 0.72 -28.94 5.83
CA VAL A 169 -0.37 -28.01 5.52
C VAL A 169 -1.39 -28.67 4.62
N THR A 170 -2.66 -28.42 4.90
CA THR A 170 -3.80 -28.88 4.10
C THR A 170 -4.47 -27.68 3.45
N THR A 171 -4.63 -27.72 2.15
CA THR A 171 -5.31 -26.67 1.36
C THR A 171 -6.83 -26.71 1.52
N PRO A 172 -7.60 -25.67 1.12
CA PRO A 172 -9.07 -25.71 1.09
C PRO A 172 -9.67 -26.73 0.11
N CYS A 173 -8.84 -27.29 -0.77
CA CYS A 173 -9.20 -28.40 -1.66
C CYS A 173 -8.73 -29.78 -1.13
N ASP A 174 -8.37 -29.86 0.15
CA ASP A 174 -7.98 -31.07 0.87
C ASP A 174 -6.68 -31.76 0.39
N HIS A 175 -5.90 -31.10 -0.47
CA HIS A 175 -4.54 -31.54 -0.83
C HIS A 175 -3.52 -31.14 0.25
N ARG A 176 -2.56 -32.03 0.49
CA ARG A 176 -1.55 -31.92 1.56
C ARG A 176 -0.15 -31.72 1.00
N PHE A 177 0.63 -30.89 1.67
CA PHE A 177 2.01 -30.55 1.29
C PHE A 177 2.84 -30.28 2.54
N HIS A 178 4.17 -30.27 2.41
CA HIS A 178 5.04 -29.67 3.42
C HIS A 178 4.82 -28.15 3.46
N ASP A 179 4.79 -27.56 4.66
CA ASP A 179 4.63 -26.13 4.94
C ASP A 179 5.62 -25.31 4.09
N SER A 180 6.90 -25.68 4.14
CA SER A 180 7.98 -25.02 3.40
C SER A 180 7.87 -25.17 1.88
N CYS A 181 7.28 -26.27 1.39
CA CYS A 181 7.11 -26.51 -0.04
C CYS A 181 5.97 -25.67 -0.60
N LEU A 182 4.82 -25.63 0.09
CA LEU A 182 3.67 -24.86 -0.36
C LEU A 182 3.89 -23.35 -0.19
N GLU A 183 4.59 -22.91 0.86
CA GLU A 183 4.99 -21.51 1.05
C GLU A 183 5.81 -21.01 -0.15
N ARG A 184 6.90 -21.69 -0.50
CA ARG A 184 7.74 -21.35 -1.67
C ARG A 184 6.98 -21.40 -2.99
N TRP A 185 6.02 -22.31 -3.13
CA TRP A 185 5.21 -22.40 -4.34
C TRP A 185 4.29 -21.19 -4.49
N MET A 186 3.66 -20.76 -3.41
CA MET A 186 2.76 -19.60 -3.41
C MET A 186 3.46 -18.25 -3.56
N ASP A 187 4.76 -18.17 -3.22
CA ASP A 187 5.59 -17.02 -3.59
C ASP A 187 5.63 -16.80 -5.12
N VAL A 188 5.43 -17.86 -5.91
CA VAL A 188 5.39 -17.81 -7.38
C VAL A 188 3.95 -17.82 -7.91
N LYS A 189 3.08 -18.70 -7.39
CA LYS A 189 1.72 -18.86 -7.90
C LYS A 189 0.70 -19.27 -6.82
N MET A 190 -0.38 -18.49 -6.71
CA MET A 190 -1.48 -18.72 -5.76
C MET A 190 -2.50 -19.78 -6.22
N GLU A 191 -2.00 -20.96 -6.62
CA GLU A 191 -2.82 -22.09 -7.10
C GLU A 191 -2.34 -23.42 -6.51
N CYS A 192 -3.26 -24.34 -6.24
CA CYS A 192 -2.92 -25.68 -5.77
C CYS A 192 -2.12 -26.46 -6.84
N PRO A 193 -0.94 -27.02 -6.51
CA PRO A 193 -0.15 -27.82 -7.44
C PRO A 193 -0.89 -29.04 -7.99
N THR A 194 -1.79 -29.64 -7.21
CA THR A 194 -2.51 -30.86 -7.60
C THR A 194 -3.73 -30.59 -8.46
N CYS A 195 -4.57 -29.62 -8.07
CA CYS A 195 -5.87 -29.38 -8.74
C CYS A 195 -6.03 -28.00 -9.38
N ARG A 196 -5.02 -27.13 -9.30
CA ARG A 196 -4.99 -25.77 -9.86
C ARG A 196 -6.09 -24.83 -9.36
N ARG A 197 -6.81 -25.18 -8.28
CA ARG A 197 -7.76 -24.28 -7.63
C ARG A 197 -7.00 -23.11 -7.00
N THR A 198 -7.53 -21.91 -7.12
CA THR A 198 -6.97 -20.70 -6.50
C THR A 198 -6.95 -20.85 -4.98
N LEU A 199 -5.80 -20.57 -4.36
CA LEU A 199 -5.60 -20.69 -2.92
C LEU A 199 -5.72 -19.31 -2.24
N PRO A 200 -6.32 -19.23 -1.04
CA PRO A 200 -6.24 -18.03 -0.21
C PRO A 200 -4.80 -17.80 0.30
N PRO A 201 -4.40 -16.57 0.65
CA PRO A 201 -3.09 -16.32 1.26
C PRO A 201 -2.92 -17.12 2.57
N MET A 202 -1.72 -17.67 2.78
CA MET A 202 -1.31 -18.33 4.04
C MET A 202 -1.00 -17.33 5.15
#